data_AF-A0A848VAG1-F1
#
_entry.id   AF-A0A848VAG1-F1
#
_cell.length_a   1.000
_cell.length_b   1.000
_cell.length_c   1.000
_cell.angle_alpha   90.00
_cell.angle_beta   90.00
_cell.angle_gamma   90.00
#
_symmetry.space_group_name_H-M   'P 1'
#
loop_
_entity.id
_entity.type
_entity.pdbx_description
1 polymer ?
#
loop_
_entity_poly.entity_id
_entity_poly.type
_entity_poly.pdbx_seq_one_letter_code
_entity_poly.pdbx_strand_id
1 'polypeptide(L)' 'MRHYEIVFLVHPDQSEQVPAMVERYQGMVTASGGTVHRNEDWGRRQLAHPINKAHKAHYVLLNVECTHDVIDEIT' A
#
# COMPACT_ATOMS: atom_id res chain seq x y z
N MET A 1 15.34 13.00 1.30
CA MET A 1 14.13 12.33 0.77
C MET A 1 12.92 12.87 1.50
N ARG A 2 11.70 12.60 1.06
CA ARG A 2 10.47 13.06 1.74
C ARG A 2 9.77 11.85 2.37
N HIS A 3 9.07 12.09 3.46
CA HIS A 3 8.21 11.08 4.07
C HIS A 3 6.84 11.09 3.40
N TYR A 4 6.34 9.92 3.07
CA TYR A 4 5.01 9.70 2.50
C TYR A 4 4.27 8.67 3.34
N GLU A 5 2.96 8.88 3.48
CA GLU A 5 2.04 7.88 4.02
C GLU A 5 1.15 7.42 2.88
N ILE A 6 1.22 6.14 2.57
CA ILE A 6 0.50 5.50 1.47
C ILE A 6 -0.52 4.55 2.09
N VAL A 7 -1.80 4.80 1.81
CA VAL A 7 -2.89 3.90 2.14
C VAL A 7 -3.52 3.44 0.85
N PHE A 8 -3.57 2.13 0.64
CA PHE A 8 -4.25 1.55 -0.52
C PHE A 8 -5.24 0.48 -0.08
N LEU A 9 -6.28 0.35 -0.90
CA LEU A 9 -7.38 -0.57 -0.68
C LEU A 9 -7.36 -1.61 -1.80
N VAL A 10 -7.31 -2.88 -1.43
CA VAL A 10 -7.38 -4.00 -2.38
C VAL A 10 -8.77 -4.63 -2.30
N HIS A 11 -9.29 -5.02 -3.47
CA HIS A 11 -10.56 -5.73 -3.54
C HIS A 11 -10.50 -7.00 -2.65
N PRO A 12 -11.55 -7.34 -1.89
CA PRO A 12 -11.51 -8.43 -0.91
C PRO A 12 -11.12 -9.78 -1.53
N ASP A 13 -11.53 -10.03 -2.78
CA ASP A 13 -11.20 -11.27 -3.50
C ASP A 13 -9.71 -11.43 -3.83
N GLN A 14 -8.94 -10.34 -3.84
CA GLN A 14 -7.50 -10.34 -4.13
C GLN A 14 -6.65 -10.25 -2.86
N SER A 15 -7.25 -10.43 -1.68
CA SER A 15 -6.53 -10.31 -0.40
C SER A 15 -5.31 -11.23 -0.28
N GLU A 16 -5.31 -12.39 -0.92
CA GLU A 16 -4.18 -13.33 -0.88
C GLU A 16 -2.95 -12.80 -1.63
N GLN A 17 -3.13 -11.84 -2.54
CA GLN A 17 -2.05 -11.24 -3.34
C GLN A 17 -1.39 -10.06 -2.63
N VAL A 18 -2.00 -9.58 -1.53
CA VAL A 18 -1.54 -8.38 -0.81
C VAL A 18 -0.08 -8.49 -0.32
N PRO A 19 0.36 -9.60 0.30
CA PRO A 19 1.75 -9.71 0.76
C PRO A 19 2.78 -9.51 -0.36
N ALA A 20 2.53 -10.12 -1.53
CA ALA A 20 3.41 -9.99 -2.69
C ALA A 20 3.43 -8.57 -3.27
N MET A 21 2.27 -7.88 -3.27
CA MET A 21 2.21 -6.47 -3.69
C MET A 21 3.01 -5.56 -2.75
N VAL A 22 2.88 -5.78 -1.44
CA VAL A 22 3.62 -5.02 -0.43
C VAL A 22 5.11 -5.22 -0.59
N GLU A 23 5.57 -6.46 -0.74
CA GLU A 23 6.98 -6.78 -0.96
C GLU A 23 7.53 -6.08 -2.22
N ARG A 24 6.76 -6.08 -3.31
CA ARG A 24 7.13 -5.35 -4.54
C ARG A 24 7.31 -3.85 -4.30
N TYR A 25 6.36 -3.19 -3.63
CA TYR A 25 6.46 -1.75 -3.36
C TYR A 25 7.62 -1.40 -2.42
N GLN A 26 7.85 -2.23 -1.38
CA GLN A 26 9.01 -2.07 -0.51
C GLN A 26 10.32 -2.27 -1.27
N GLY A 27 10.37 -3.23 -2.19
CA GLY A 27 11.49 -3.45 -3.10
C GLY A 27 11.81 -2.22 -3.96
N MET A 28 10.79 -1.57 -4.53
CA MET A 28 10.97 -0.34 -5.32
C MET A 28 11.53 0.81 -4.46
N VAL A 29 10.99 0.99 -3.25
CA VAL A 29 11.47 2.01 -2.30
C VAL A 29 12.93 1.76 -1.92
N THR A 30 13.26 0.54 -1.51
CA THR A 30 14.63 0.20 -1.08
C THR A 30 15.64 0.23 -2.22
N ALA A 31 15.25 -0.19 -3.44
CA ALA A 31 16.12 -0.12 -4.62
C ALA A 31 16.49 1.33 -5.00
N SER A 32 15.62 2.29 -4.72
CA SER A 32 15.88 3.73 -4.93
C SER A 32 16.74 4.38 -3.84
N GLY A 33 17.16 3.62 -2.82
CA GLY A 33 17.85 4.14 -1.64
C GLY A 33 16.93 4.74 -0.57
N GLY A 34 15.61 4.54 -0.70
CA GLY A 34 14.61 4.92 0.29
C GLY A 34 14.51 3.94 1.47
N THR A 35 13.76 4.33 2.49
CA THR A 35 13.54 3.54 3.72
C THR A 35 12.06 3.32 3.97
N VAL A 36 11.69 2.12 4.40
CA VAL A 36 10.34 1.80 4.87
C VAL A 36 10.33 1.92 6.39
N HIS A 37 9.57 2.88 6.91
CA HIS A 37 9.49 3.16 8.34
C HIS A 37 8.41 2.33 9.03
N ARG A 38 7.29 2.11 8.35
CA ARG A 38 6.15 1.37 8.89
C ARG A 38 5.43 0.61 7.80
N ASN A 39 5.02 -0.62 8.12
CA ASN A 39 4.15 -1.45 7.31
C ASN A 39 3.08 -2.05 8.22
N GLU A 40 1.82 -1.68 7.98
CA GLU A 40 0.67 -2.20 8.71
C GLU A 40 -0.33 -2.80 7.74
N ASP A 41 -0.51 -4.12 7.84
CA ASP A 41 -1.63 -4.83 7.24
C ASP A 41 -2.81 -4.78 8.21
N TRP A 42 -3.87 -4.08 7.82
CA TRP A 42 -5.10 -3.94 8.60
C TRP A 42 -6.15 -5.01 8.27
N GLY A 43 -5.88 -5.85 7.26
CA GLY A 43 -6.74 -6.89 6.76
C GLY A 43 -8.03 -6.36 6.15
N ARG A 44 -9.01 -7.26 6.06
CA ARG A 44 -10.33 -6.96 5.50
C ARG A 44 -11.18 -6.15 6.49
N ARG A 45 -11.61 -4.96 6.09
CA ARG A 45 -12.50 -4.09 6.87
C ARG A 45 -13.74 -3.69 6.06
N GLN A 46 -14.82 -3.38 6.79
CA GLN A 46 -16.07 -2.88 6.21
C GLN A 46 -15.88 -1.43 5.75
N LEU A 47 -16.30 -1.14 4.51
CA LEU A 47 -16.32 0.22 3.98
C LEU A 47 -17.53 0.99 4.52
N ALA A 48 -17.37 2.30 4.71
CA ALA A 48 -18.47 3.18 5.12
C ALA A 48 -19.58 3.26 4.05
N HIS A 49 -19.22 3.14 2.78
CA HIS A 49 -20.12 3.03 1.65
C HIS A 49 -19.50 2.13 0.57
N PRO A 50 -20.32 1.55 -0.34
CA PRO A 50 -19.79 0.67 -1.36
C PRO A 50 -18.89 1.41 -2.36
N ILE A 51 -17.72 0.86 -2.65
CA ILE A 51 -16.81 1.33 -3.70
C ILE A 51 -16.69 0.19 -4.71
N ASN A 52 -16.92 0.47 -6.00
CA ASN A 52 -16.91 -0.56 -7.06
C ASN A 52 -17.78 -1.78 -6.73
N LYS A 53 -18.97 -1.56 -6.11
CA LYS A 53 -19.91 -2.60 -5.65
C LYS A 53 -19.38 -3.53 -4.54
N ALA A 54 -18.18 -3.28 -4.02
CA ALA A 54 -17.64 -3.98 -2.85
C ALA A 54 -18.04 -3.25 -1.56
N HIS A 55 -18.40 -4.02 -0.52
CA HIS A 55 -18.72 -3.51 0.81
C HIS A 55 -17.55 -3.63 1.81
N LYS A 56 -16.53 -4.39 1.44
CA LYS A 56 -15.31 -4.61 2.22
C LYS A 56 -14.11 -4.36 1.32
N ALA A 57 -12.98 -3.98 1.92
CA ALA A 57 -11.69 -3.94 1.24
C ALA A 57 -10.60 -4.40 2.20
N HIS A 58 -9.49 -4.88 1.65
CA HIS A 58 -8.27 -5.16 2.39
C HIS A 58 -7.43 -3.88 2.46
N TYR A 59 -7.11 -3.45 3.67
CA TYR A 59 -6.38 -2.21 3.90
C TYR A 59 -4.91 -2.48 4.22
N VAL A 60 -4.04 -1.71 3.59
CA VAL A 60 -2.62 -1.67 3.92
C VAL A 60 -2.16 -0.23 4.03
N LEU A 61 -1.31 0.02 5.03
CA LEU A 61 -0.67 1.30 5.26
C LEU A 61 0.85 1.13 5.24
N LEU A 62 1.52 1.98 4.46
CA LEU A 62 2.97 2.07 4.35
C LEU A 62 3.41 3.50 4.67
N ASN A 63 4.32 3.65 5.63
CA ASN A 63 5.07 4.90 5.81
C ASN A 63 6.46 4.70 5.23
N VAL A 64 6.78 5.49 4.21
CA VAL A 64 8.03 5.37 3.45
C VAL A 64 8.72 6.70 3.36
N GLU A 65 10.04 6.65 3.20
CA GLU A 65 10.88 7.78 2.86
C GLU A 65 11.56 7.47 1.54
N CYS A 66 11.24 8.25 0.50
CA CYS A 66 11.80 8.05 -0.84
C CYS A 66 11.84 9.36 -1.64
N THR A 67 12.37 9.29 -2.86
CA THR A 67 12.31 10.36 -3.85
C THR A 67 10.92 10.45 -4.48
N HIS A 68 10.64 11.57 -5.16
CA HIS A 68 9.34 11.77 -5.82
C HIS A 68 9.10 10.76 -6.95
N ASP A 69 10.14 10.43 -7.72
CA ASP A 69 10.07 9.51 -8.86
C ASP A 69 9.50 8.13 -8.48
N VAL A 70 9.82 7.64 -7.28
CA VAL A 70 9.32 6.35 -6.77
C VAL A 70 7.84 6.42 -6.42
N ILE A 71 7.37 7.56 -5.93
CA ILE A 71 5.94 7.77 -5.66
C ILE A 71 5.16 7.78 -6.97
N ASP A 72 5.68 8.46 -8.00
CA ASP A 72 5.04 8.52 -9.32
C ASP A 72 4.97 7.14 -9.99
N GLU A 73 5.87 6.21 -9.69
CA GLU A 73 5.82 4.83 -10.21
C GLU A 73 4.83 3.93 -9.44
N ILE A 74 4.52 4.27 -8.18
CA ILE A 74 3.58 3.52 -7.33
C ILE A 74 2.12 3.93 -7.59
N THR A 75 1.86 5.18 -7.98
CA THR A 75 0.52 5.75 -8.24
C THR A 75 0.10 5.70 -9.69
#